data_AF-Q24GC3-F1
#
_entry.id   AF-Q24GC3-F1
#
_cell.length_a   1.000
_cell.length_b   1.000
_cell.length_c   1.000
_cell.angle_alpha   90.00
_cell.angle_beta   90.00
_cell.angle_gamma   90.00
#
_symmetry.space_group_name_H-M   'P 1'
#
loop_
_entity.id
_entity.type
_entity.pdbx_description
1 polymer ?
#
loop_
_entity_poly.entity_id
_entity_poly.type
_entity_poly.pdbx_seq_one_letter_code
_entity_poly.pdbx_strand_id
1 'polypeptide(L)'
;MYKIIISLIFVQYCLAQICQKSQILDALSQACLSCSSVCENCFNISQQSCIGCVKNSYLSYDDISTCQIQCRKSEFVDSESKRCIKCKVNGCVQCTSSQICLVCDQNLVLDKNNNQCNAKKGICESDQQFLNPPFESRKCTNSCLQSYYQNYNSQICEYTQECPQIQQLSSYIMDTFVDEIAIIKENQYMVISGVSCSFAIVDINWNIITKQTLLDKNSFEIDVTQDESKNYFFFTGMYGGCMRGQRFSVMNFETLQIEFDEKNLEQQYKIIYTDDVYKLVFMVDNQASALIWYDINNKKINNRKISIRLFYITYIVKKMLQCCS
;
A
#
# COMPACT_ATOMS: atom_id res chain seq x y z
N MET A 1 19.23 -35.22 -24.70
CA MET A 1 18.05 -34.63 -24.03
C MET A 1 18.29 -33.20 -23.51
N TYR A 2 19.51 -32.84 -23.10
CA TYR A 2 19.87 -31.48 -22.65
C TYR A 2 19.85 -30.39 -23.76
N LYS A 3 20.05 -30.77 -25.03
CA LYS A 3 20.03 -29.84 -26.18
C LYS A 3 18.62 -29.36 -26.59
N ILE A 4 17.57 -30.12 -26.25
CA ILE A 4 16.19 -29.78 -26.63
C ILE A 4 15.59 -28.75 -25.65
N ILE A 5 15.95 -28.84 -24.37
CA ILE A 5 15.47 -27.91 -23.34
C ILE A 5 16.08 -26.51 -23.53
N ILE A 6 17.36 -26.41 -23.90
CA ILE A 6 18.01 -25.13 -24.22
C ILE A 6 17.39 -24.50 -25.48
N SER A 7 17.00 -25.31 -26.47
CA SER A 7 16.29 -24.84 -27.67
C SER A 7 14.88 -24.32 -27.37
N LEU A 8 14.16 -24.93 -26.42
CA LEU A 8 12.83 -24.48 -25.99
C LEU A 8 12.88 -23.19 -25.16
N ILE A 9 13.90 -23.04 -24.30
CA ILE A 9 14.11 -21.81 -23.52
C ILE A 9 14.52 -20.65 -24.44
N PHE A 10 15.30 -20.91 -25.50
CA PHE A 10 15.60 -19.90 -26.52
C PHE A 10 14.36 -19.49 -27.34
N VAL A 11 13.47 -20.44 -27.67
CA VAL A 11 12.19 -20.12 -28.32
C VAL A 11 11.32 -19.26 -27.41
N GLN A 12 11.24 -19.57 -26.11
CA GLN A 12 10.46 -18.80 -25.13
C GLN A 12 11.03 -17.39 -24.89
N TYR A 13 12.36 -17.23 -24.92
CA TYR A 13 13.03 -15.93 -24.85
C TYR A 13 12.85 -15.12 -26.16
N CYS A 14 12.74 -15.78 -27.32
CA CYS A 14 12.40 -15.15 -28.59
C CYS A 14 10.92 -14.71 -28.68
N LEU A 15 10.00 -15.36 -27.97
CA LEU A 15 8.58 -14.97 -27.94
C LEU A 15 8.32 -13.64 -27.20
N ALA A 16 9.25 -13.20 -26.34
CA ALA A 16 9.17 -11.91 -25.64
C ALA A 16 9.43 -10.69 -26.54
N GLN A 17 9.73 -10.88 -27.84
CA GLN A 17 9.99 -9.81 -28.81
C GLN A 17 8.92 -9.66 -29.92
N ILE A 18 7.74 -10.29 -29.82
CA ILE A 18 6.85 -10.44 -30.99
C ILE A 18 5.97 -9.21 -31.27
N CYS A 19 5.57 -8.46 -30.24
CA CYS A 19 4.61 -7.38 -30.41
C CYS A 19 5.29 -6.00 -30.42
N GLN A 20 4.84 -5.13 -31.34
CA GLN A 20 5.34 -3.77 -31.41
C GLN A 20 4.85 -2.96 -30.20
N LYS A 21 5.44 -1.77 -29.99
CA LYS A 21 4.97 -0.82 -28.99
C LYS A 21 3.46 -0.56 -29.18
N SER A 22 2.70 -0.48 -28.09
CA SER A 22 1.23 -0.37 -28.10
C SER A 22 0.49 -1.65 -28.55
N GLN A 23 1.11 -2.82 -28.39
CA GLN A 23 0.45 -4.12 -28.60
C GLN A 23 0.71 -5.09 -27.45
N ILE A 24 -0.21 -6.03 -27.24
CA ILE A 24 -0.08 -7.13 -26.28
C ILE A 24 -0.20 -8.47 -27.00
N LEU A 25 0.53 -9.48 -26.52
CA LEU A 25 0.43 -10.84 -27.04
C LEU A 25 -0.79 -11.52 -26.42
N ASP A 26 -1.75 -11.92 -27.25
CA ASP A 26 -2.79 -12.84 -26.84
C ASP A 26 -2.27 -14.28 -26.97
N ALA A 27 -2.04 -14.92 -25.84
CA ALA A 27 -1.51 -16.28 -25.78
C ALA A 27 -2.46 -17.33 -26.38
N LEU A 28 -3.77 -17.05 -26.44
CA LEU A 28 -4.77 -17.97 -27.00
C LEU A 28 -4.78 -17.91 -28.53
N SER A 29 -4.76 -16.72 -29.11
CA SER A 29 -4.74 -16.52 -30.56
C SER A 29 -3.33 -16.49 -31.17
N GLN A 30 -2.28 -16.43 -30.33
CA GLN A 30 -0.90 -16.22 -30.72
C GLN A 30 -0.69 -14.97 -31.60
N ALA A 31 -1.54 -13.95 -31.41
CA ALA A 31 -1.55 -12.72 -32.19
C ALA A 31 -1.24 -11.50 -31.31
N CYS A 32 -0.71 -10.45 -31.93
CA CYS A 32 -0.53 -9.15 -31.28
C CYS A 32 -1.80 -8.31 -31.43
N LEU A 33 -2.42 -8.00 -30.31
CA LEU A 33 -3.60 -7.13 -30.25
C LEU A 33 -3.18 -5.71 -29.93
N SER A 34 -3.74 -4.74 -30.66
CA SER A 34 -3.49 -3.32 -30.41
C SER A 34 -4.15 -2.85 -29.12
N CYS A 35 -3.40 -2.09 -28.33
CA CYS A 35 -3.94 -1.31 -27.23
C CYS A 35 -4.96 -0.28 -27.71
N SER A 36 -5.77 0.22 -26.78
CA SER A 36 -6.61 1.40 -27.04
C SER A 36 -5.76 2.59 -27.54
N SER A 37 -6.34 3.43 -28.40
CA SER A 37 -5.67 4.56 -29.05
C SER A 37 -5.11 5.62 -28.10
N VAL A 38 -5.54 5.62 -26.84
CA VAL A 38 -5.07 6.53 -25.79
C VAL A 38 -3.91 5.95 -24.96
N CYS A 39 -3.65 4.65 -25.05
CA CYS A 39 -2.58 3.99 -24.33
C CYS A 39 -1.30 3.90 -25.19
N GLU A 40 -0.17 4.31 -24.63
CA GLU A 40 1.14 4.03 -25.22
C GLU A 40 1.53 2.55 -25.02
N ASN A 41 1.24 2.01 -23.83
CA ASN A 41 1.37 0.60 -23.48
C ASN A 41 0.15 0.19 -22.67
N CYS A 42 -0.26 -1.07 -22.74
CA CYS A 42 -1.40 -1.61 -22.01
C CYS A 42 -1.15 -3.05 -21.56
N PHE A 43 -1.89 -3.52 -20.56
CA PHE A 43 -1.91 -4.94 -20.16
C PHE A 43 -3.18 -5.66 -20.63
N ASN A 44 -4.14 -4.90 -21.18
CA ASN A 44 -5.37 -5.39 -21.81
C ASN A 44 -5.80 -4.39 -22.90
N ILE A 45 -6.60 -4.81 -23.88
CA ILE A 45 -7.08 -3.98 -25.00
C ILE A 45 -8.10 -2.88 -24.58
N SER A 46 -8.57 -2.92 -23.33
CA SER A 46 -9.49 -1.92 -22.78
C SER A 46 -8.83 -0.54 -22.65
N GLN A 47 -9.67 0.51 -22.67
CA GLN A 47 -9.23 1.89 -22.42
C GLN A 47 -8.86 2.15 -20.95
N GLN A 48 -9.23 1.25 -20.05
CA GLN A 48 -8.96 1.27 -18.60
C GLN A 48 -7.84 0.28 -18.23
N SER A 49 -6.89 0.08 -19.12
CA SER A 49 -5.80 -0.88 -18.91
C SER A 49 -4.48 -0.37 -19.47
N CYS A 50 -4.34 0.95 -19.52
CA CYS A 50 -3.12 1.62 -19.92
C CYS A 50 -2.08 1.52 -18.80
N ILE A 51 -0.83 1.29 -19.19
CA ILE A 51 0.36 1.40 -18.33
C ILE A 51 1.00 2.79 -18.50
N GLY A 52 0.86 3.36 -19.70
CA GLY A 52 1.32 4.70 -20.04
C GLY A 52 0.46 5.32 -21.12
N CYS A 53 0.47 6.64 -21.21
CA CYS A 53 -0.37 7.39 -22.12
C CYS A 53 0.40 7.89 -23.34
N VAL A 54 -0.28 7.96 -24.48
CA VAL A 54 0.27 8.57 -25.69
C VAL A 54 0.63 10.04 -25.48
N LYS A 55 1.42 10.61 -26.40
CA LYS A 55 1.85 12.01 -26.33
C LYS A 55 0.63 12.95 -26.20
N ASN A 56 0.71 13.92 -25.30
CA ASN A 56 -0.37 14.86 -24.94
C ASN A 56 -1.59 14.20 -24.26
N SER A 57 -1.41 13.05 -23.63
CA SER A 57 -2.36 12.43 -22.72
C SER A 57 -1.68 12.11 -21.40
N TYR A 58 -2.49 12.04 -20.34
CA TYR A 58 -2.01 11.95 -18.96
C TYR A 58 -2.76 10.85 -18.22
N LEU A 59 -2.08 10.19 -17.28
CA LEU A 59 -2.74 9.24 -16.40
C LEU A 59 -3.77 9.97 -15.54
N SER A 60 -4.96 9.38 -15.40
CA SER A 60 -6.02 9.90 -14.56
C SER A 60 -5.59 9.87 -13.08
N TYR A 61 -6.14 10.80 -12.30
CA TYR A 61 -5.97 10.80 -10.85
C TYR A 61 -6.71 9.61 -10.22
N ASP A 62 -7.99 9.45 -10.56
CA ASP A 62 -8.92 8.48 -9.97
C ASP A 62 -8.62 7.02 -10.38
N ASP A 63 -7.98 6.82 -11.54
CA ASP A 63 -7.67 5.51 -12.08
C ASP A 63 -6.36 5.57 -12.87
N ILE A 64 -5.29 5.04 -12.25
CA ILE A 64 -3.94 5.01 -12.82
C ILE A 64 -3.80 4.11 -14.05
N SER A 65 -4.88 3.42 -14.46
CA SER A 65 -4.94 2.62 -15.68
C SER A 65 -5.71 3.29 -16.82
N THR A 66 -6.24 4.50 -16.58
CA THR A 66 -7.00 5.27 -17.58
C THR A 66 -6.22 6.51 -18.02
N CYS A 67 -6.13 6.73 -19.33
CA CYS A 67 -5.52 7.92 -19.92
C CYS A 67 -6.58 8.97 -20.28
N GLN A 68 -6.32 10.23 -19.96
CA GLN A 68 -7.16 11.38 -20.31
C GLN A 68 -6.37 12.48 -21.01
N ILE A 69 -7.01 13.16 -21.97
CA ILE A 69 -6.38 14.24 -22.76
C ILE A 69 -6.23 15.51 -21.90
N GLN A 70 -7.18 15.75 -21.00
CA GLN A 70 -7.19 16.89 -20.09
C GLN A 70 -7.47 16.40 -18.68
N CYS A 71 -6.78 16.99 -17.70
CA CYS A 71 -7.10 16.74 -16.30
C CYS A 71 -8.47 17.32 -15.96
N ARG A 72 -9.15 16.71 -14.99
CA ARG A 72 -10.49 17.13 -14.58
C ARG A 72 -10.42 18.45 -13.81
N LYS A 73 -11.61 19.01 -13.54
CA LYS A 73 -11.73 20.16 -12.63
C LYS A 73 -11.09 19.81 -11.28
N SER A 74 -10.35 20.75 -10.69
CA SER A 74 -9.56 20.54 -9.46
C SER A 74 -8.37 19.60 -9.62
N GLU A 75 -7.88 19.40 -10.84
CA GLU A 75 -6.62 18.69 -11.11
C GLU A 75 -5.67 19.56 -11.95
N PHE A 76 -4.37 19.29 -11.87
CA PHE A 76 -3.35 19.86 -12.73
C PHE A 76 -2.46 18.74 -13.29
N VAL A 77 -1.80 19.03 -14.41
CA VAL A 77 -0.82 18.12 -15.00
C VAL A 77 0.50 18.25 -14.25
N ASP A 78 0.96 17.16 -13.65
CA ASP A 78 2.36 17.05 -13.26
C ASP A 78 3.22 16.69 -14.49
N SER A 79 4.06 17.63 -14.88
CA SER A 79 4.95 17.50 -16.04
C SER A 79 6.02 16.42 -15.85
N GLU A 80 6.40 16.10 -14.61
CA GLU A 80 7.42 15.08 -14.33
C GLU A 80 6.82 13.66 -14.46
N SER A 81 5.72 13.39 -13.76
CA SER A 81 5.06 12.08 -13.78
C SER A 81 4.09 11.86 -14.95
N LYS A 82 3.79 12.90 -15.73
CA LYS A 82 2.75 12.89 -16.80
C LYS A 82 1.39 12.38 -16.29
N ARG A 83 1.05 12.74 -15.06
CA ARG A 83 -0.21 12.35 -14.40
C ARG A 83 -1.00 13.58 -13.99
N CYS A 84 -2.31 13.44 -13.95
CA CYS A 84 -3.20 14.41 -13.33
C CYS A 84 -3.17 14.27 -11.81
N ILE A 85 -2.87 15.37 -11.12
CA ILE A 85 -2.82 15.43 -9.65
C ILE A 85 -3.92 16.36 -9.17
N LYS A 86 -4.66 15.93 -8.15
CA LYS A 86 -5.73 16.72 -7.53
C LYS A 86 -5.16 17.86 -6.68
N CYS A 87 -5.80 19.03 -6.76
CA CYS A 87 -5.52 20.17 -5.90
C CYS A 87 -5.85 19.85 -4.44
N LYS A 88 -4.92 20.11 -3.53
CA LYS A 88 -5.10 19.85 -2.09
C LYS A 88 -5.99 20.87 -1.38
N VAL A 89 -6.06 22.11 -1.89
CA VAL A 89 -6.87 23.17 -1.28
C VAL A 89 -8.36 22.89 -1.54
N ASN A 90 -9.14 22.75 -0.46
CA ASN A 90 -10.58 22.51 -0.54
C ASN A 90 -11.28 23.61 -1.35
N GLY A 91 -12.09 23.21 -2.32
CA GLY A 91 -12.81 24.15 -3.18
C GLY A 91 -11.96 24.86 -4.23
N CYS A 92 -10.69 24.49 -4.38
CA CYS A 92 -9.84 24.98 -5.45
C CYS A 92 -10.11 24.22 -6.76
N VAL A 93 -10.23 24.96 -7.87
CA VAL A 93 -10.52 24.39 -9.19
C VAL A 93 -9.29 24.40 -10.11
N GLN A 94 -8.32 25.26 -9.82
CA GLN A 94 -7.04 25.33 -10.50
C GLN A 94 -5.93 25.67 -9.50
N CYS A 95 -4.86 24.89 -9.50
CA CYS A 95 -3.70 25.10 -8.63
C CYS A 95 -2.38 24.93 -9.38
N THR A 96 -1.30 25.45 -8.81
CA THR A 96 0.07 25.23 -9.31
C THR A 96 0.62 23.87 -8.86
N SER A 97 1.75 23.45 -9.42
CA SER A 97 2.48 22.25 -8.96
C SER A 97 2.88 22.32 -7.48
N SER A 98 3.14 23.53 -6.95
CA SER A 98 3.37 23.79 -5.52
C SER A 98 2.09 23.84 -4.69
N GLN A 99 0.94 23.41 -5.21
CA GLN A 99 -0.36 23.37 -4.53
C GLN A 99 -0.89 24.76 -4.12
N ILE A 100 -0.46 25.81 -4.81
CA ILE A 100 -0.99 27.16 -4.62
C ILE A 100 -2.27 27.28 -5.45
N CYS A 101 -3.39 27.59 -4.79
CA CYS A 101 -4.65 27.78 -5.46
C CYS A 101 -4.66 29.08 -6.26
N LEU A 102 -5.04 28.97 -7.54
CA LEU A 102 -5.14 30.09 -8.48
C LEU A 102 -6.60 30.55 -8.63
N VAL A 103 -7.51 29.59 -8.64
CA VAL A 103 -8.94 29.83 -8.85
C VAL A 103 -9.75 28.92 -7.92
N CYS A 104 -10.65 29.51 -7.16
CA CYS A 104 -11.62 28.80 -6.34
C CYS A 104 -12.93 28.56 -7.11
N ASP A 105 -13.75 27.64 -6.60
CA ASP A 105 -15.05 27.33 -7.19
C ASP A 105 -16.02 28.52 -7.17
N GLN A 106 -17.10 28.45 -7.96
CA GLN A 106 -17.97 29.59 -8.30
C GLN A 106 -18.57 30.33 -7.10
N ASN A 107 -18.82 29.65 -5.97
CA ASN A 107 -19.39 30.24 -4.76
C ASN A 107 -18.34 30.56 -3.68
N LEU A 108 -17.05 30.46 -4.03
CA LEU A 108 -15.92 30.69 -3.15
C LEU A 108 -15.08 31.89 -3.61
N VAL A 109 -14.28 32.44 -2.70
CA VAL A 109 -13.32 33.52 -2.93
C VAL A 109 -11.95 33.06 -2.47
N LEU A 110 -10.95 33.29 -3.31
CA LEU A 110 -9.57 32.98 -3.00
C LEU A 110 -9.01 33.98 -1.97
N ASP A 111 -8.61 33.45 -0.82
CA ASP A 111 -7.73 34.14 0.11
C ASP A 111 -6.29 33.73 -0.19
N LYS A 112 -5.60 34.62 -0.91
CA LYS A 112 -4.22 34.41 -1.37
C LYS A 112 -3.21 34.31 -0.23
N ASN A 113 -3.48 34.95 0.91
CA ASN A 113 -2.54 35.00 2.03
C ASN A 113 -2.47 33.66 2.74
N ASN A 114 -3.61 32.99 2.85
CA ASN A 114 -3.73 31.70 3.54
C ASN A 114 -3.84 30.51 2.57
N ASN A 115 -3.77 30.75 1.26
CA ASN A 115 -3.93 29.74 0.21
C ASN A 115 -5.22 28.89 0.39
N GLN A 116 -6.35 29.57 0.62
CA GLN A 116 -7.63 28.93 0.96
C GLN A 116 -8.78 29.50 0.13
N CYS A 117 -9.86 28.73 0.00
CA CYS A 117 -11.09 29.13 -0.67
C CYS A 117 -12.22 29.29 0.35
N ASN A 118 -12.66 30.53 0.56
CA ASN A 118 -13.68 30.86 1.55
C ASN A 118 -15.04 31.05 0.89
N ALA A 119 -16.13 30.74 1.59
CA ALA A 119 -17.47 31.04 1.09
C ALA A 119 -17.62 32.55 0.79
N LYS A 120 -18.27 32.88 -0.33
CA LYS A 120 -18.64 34.28 -0.60
C LYS A 120 -19.60 34.78 0.47
N LYS A 121 -19.40 36.03 0.92
CA LYS A 121 -20.33 36.69 1.84
C LYS A 121 -21.76 36.67 1.27
N GLY A 122 -22.72 36.29 2.10
CA GLY A 122 -24.14 36.21 1.72
C GLY A 122 -24.54 35.01 0.86
N ILE A 123 -23.67 34.00 0.70
CA ILE A 123 -24.07 32.72 0.09
C ILE A 123 -25.00 31.93 1.02
N CYS A 124 -24.64 31.87 2.30
CA CYS A 124 -25.50 31.29 3.33
C CYS A 124 -26.27 32.37 4.07
N GLU A 125 -27.47 32.04 4.54
CA GLU A 125 -28.40 32.99 5.17
C GLU A 125 -27.94 33.42 6.57
N SER A 126 -27.08 32.62 7.19
CA SER A 126 -26.55 32.82 8.54
C SER A 126 -25.07 32.50 8.60
N ASP A 127 -24.33 33.22 9.44
CA ASP A 127 -22.92 32.93 9.75
C ASP A 127 -22.72 31.59 10.50
N GLN A 128 -23.81 30.95 10.92
CA GLN A 128 -23.79 29.62 11.54
C GLN A 128 -23.90 28.48 10.51
N GLN A 129 -24.11 28.81 9.23
CA GLN A 129 -24.23 27.85 8.15
C GLN A 129 -22.92 27.69 7.39
N PHE A 130 -22.70 26.49 6.88
CA PHE A 130 -21.53 26.10 6.11
C PHE A 130 -21.95 25.65 4.72
N LEU A 131 -21.18 26.04 3.70
CA LEU A 131 -21.43 25.60 2.34
C LEU A 131 -20.92 24.16 2.15
N ASN A 132 -21.81 23.25 1.76
CA ASN A 132 -21.47 21.85 1.47
C ASN A 132 -20.88 21.67 0.06
N PRO A 133 -19.94 20.73 -0.12
CA PRO A 133 -19.57 20.24 -1.43
C PRO A 133 -20.72 19.41 -2.06
N PRO A 134 -20.86 19.42 -3.40
CA PRO A 134 -20.13 20.27 -4.36
C PRO A 134 -20.52 21.75 -4.20
N PHE A 135 -19.52 22.63 -4.10
CA PHE A 135 -19.69 24.03 -3.67
C PHE A 135 -20.49 24.89 -4.65
N GLU A 136 -20.63 24.45 -5.90
CA GLU A 136 -21.46 25.06 -6.94
C GLU A 136 -22.95 25.10 -6.55
N SER A 137 -23.39 24.13 -5.74
CA SER A 137 -24.81 23.88 -5.46
C SER A 137 -25.47 24.85 -4.48
N ARG A 138 -24.70 25.75 -3.83
CA ARG A 138 -25.18 26.67 -2.78
C ARG A 138 -25.93 25.98 -1.62
N LYS A 139 -25.66 24.69 -1.38
CA LYS A 139 -26.28 23.95 -0.29
C LYS A 139 -25.62 24.33 1.03
N CYS A 140 -26.26 25.22 1.78
CA CYS A 140 -25.84 25.59 3.13
C CYS A 140 -26.45 24.64 4.17
N THR A 141 -25.67 24.27 5.18
CA THR A 141 -26.09 23.39 6.27
C THR A 141 -25.63 23.92 7.61
N ASN A 142 -26.35 23.61 8.68
CA ASN A 142 -25.90 23.91 10.04
C ASN A 142 -24.88 22.87 10.55
N SER A 143 -24.84 21.68 9.94
CA SER A 143 -23.90 20.60 10.28
C SER A 143 -23.41 19.87 9.04
N CYS A 144 -22.10 19.66 8.94
CA CYS A 144 -21.48 18.93 7.85
C CYS A 144 -21.77 17.42 7.95
N LEU A 145 -21.70 16.69 6.82
CA LEU A 145 -21.82 15.23 6.80
C LEU A 145 -20.65 14.56 7.52
N GLN A 146 -20.80 13.30 7.94
CA GLN A 146 -19.81 12.58 8.77
C GLN A 146 -18.37 12.59 8.26
N SER A 147 -18.15 12.65 6.94
CA SER A 147 -16.82 12.71 6.31
C SER A 147 -16.26 14.13 6.14
N TYR A 148 -16.91 15.15 6.73
CA TYR A 148 -16.57 16.55 6.58
C TYR A 148 -16.60 17.25 7.94
N TYR A 149 -15.67 18.18 8.16
CA TYR A 149 -15.68 19.04 9.34
C TYR A 149 -16.08 20.47 8.98
N GLN A 150 -16.59 21.18 9.99
CA GLN A 150 -17.03 22.57 9.88
C GLN A 150 -15.81 23.49 10.03
N ASN A 151 -15.37 24.13 8.95
CA ASN A 151 -14.32 25.14 9.05
C ASN A 151 -14.95 26.53 9.23
N TYR A 152 -14.83 27.07 10.45
CA TYR A 152 -15.37 28.39 10.79
C TYR A 152 -14.63 29.55 10.11
N ASN A 153 -13.36 29.36 9.72
CA ASN A 153 -12.59 30.40 9.04
C ASN A 153 -13.02 30.56 7.58
N SER A 154 -13.22 29.43 6.88
CA SER A 154 -13.59 29.41 5.46
C SER A 154 -15.11 29.34 5.23
N GLN A 155 -15.90 29.10 6.28
CA GLN A 155 -17.37 28.89 6.25
C GLN A 155 -17.81 27.80 5.25
N ILE A 156 -16.99 26.77 5.07
CA ILE A 156 -17.31 25.61 4.23
C ILE A 156 -17.19 24.30 5.00
N CYS A 157 -17.86 23.27 4.50
CA CYS A 157 -17.62 21.90 4.93
C CYS A 157 -16.40 21.35 4.20
N GLU A 158 -15.32 21.15 4.93
CA GLU A 158 -14.07 20.64 4.39
C GLU A 158 -14.00 19.14 4.56
N TYR A 159 -13.59 18.43 3.50
CA TYR A 159 -13.43 16.98 3.61
C TYR A 159 -12.42 16.71 4.70
N THR A 160 -12.78 15.84 5.62
CA THR A 160 -11.86 15.34 6.63
C THR A 160 -10.88 14.44 5.89
N GLN A 161 -9.87 15.03 5.24
CA GLN A 161 -8.66 14.28 4.97
C GLN A 161 -8.16 13.84 6.33
N GLU A 162 -8.16 12.52 6.54
CA GLU A 162 -7.73 11.86 7.77
C GLU A 162 -6.56 12.63 8.39
N CYS A 163 -6.77 13.10 9.63
CA CYS A 163 -5.99 14.13 10.30
C CYS A 163 -4.49 14.17 9.94
N PRO A 164 -3.93 15.33 9.50
CA PRO A 164 -2.50 15.50 9.28
C PRO A 164 -1.63 15.21 10.51
N GLN A 165 -2.21 15.33 11.71
CA GLN A 165 -1.55 15.03 12.99
C GLN A 165 -1.30 13.52 13.19
N ILE A 166 -2.08 12.64 12.54
CA ILE A 166 -1.81 11.20 12.51
C ILE A 166 -0.81 10.88 11.38
N GLN A 167 -0.85 11.61 10.26
CA GLN A 167 0.12 11.46 9.17
C GLN A 167 1.55 11.86 9.58
N GLN A 168 1.73 12.87 10.44
CA GLN A 168 3.06 13.24 10.94
C GLN A 168 3.67 12.20 11.89
N LEU A 169 2.85 11.38 12.56
CA LEU A 169 3.32 10.24 13.35
C LEU A 169 3.42 8.95 12.52
N SER A 170 2.65 8.84 11.42
CA SER A 170 2.71 7.69 10.52
C SER A 170 3.87 7.76 9.53
N SER A 171 4.26 8.96 9.07
CA SER A 171 5.37 9.17 8.13
C SER A 171 6.71 8.85 8.78
N TYR A 172 6.95 9.32 10.01
CA TYR A 172 8.27 9.27 10.65
C TYR A 172 8.86 7.86 10.88
N ILE A 173 8.08 6.78 10.73
CA ILE A 173 8.57 5.40 10.94
C ILE A 173 8.54 4.56 9.64
N MET A 174 7.78 4.96 8.60
CA MET A 174 7.86 4.27 7.30
C MET A 174 8.93 4.88 6.37
N ASP A 175 9.60 5.95 6.79
CA ASP A 175 10.53 6.77 6.00
C ASP A 175 11.86 6.11 5.61
N THR A 176 12.01 4.78 5.65
CA THR A 176 13.30 4.18 5.23
C THR A 176 13.20 2.97 4.32
N PHE A 177 12.48 1.89 4.66
CA PHE A 177 12.40 0.71 3.78
C PHE A 177 11.08 -0.07 3.97
N VAL A 178 10.45 -0.41 2.84
CA VAL A 178 9.37 -1.41 2.75
C VAL A 178 10.03 -2.75 2.41
N ASP A 179 9.83 -3.75 3.27
CA ASP A 179 10.40 -5.08 3.07
C ASP A 179 9.48 -5.96 2.20
N GLU A 180 8.16 -5.88 2.42
CA GLU A 180 7.18 -6.71 1.71
C GLU A 180 5.84 -5.98 1.51
N ILE A 181 5.18 -6.29 0.38
CA ILE A 181 3.82 -5.88 0.06
C ILE A 181 3.00 -7.12 -0.27
N ALA A 182 1.86 -7.29 0.38
CA ALA A 182 0.95 -8.41 0.14
C ALA A 182 -0.48 -7.92 -0.12
N ILE A 183 -1.27 -8.68 -0.88
CA ILE A 183 -2.69 -8.35 -1.10
C ILE A 183 -3.50 -8.89 0.08
N ILE A 184 -4.32 -8.06 0.72
CA ILE A 184 -5.18 -8.44 1.84
C ILE A 184 -6.60 -8.74 1.36
N LYS A 185 -7.20 -7.77 0.68
CA LYS A 185 -8.58 -7.76 0.15
C LYS A 185 -8.57 -6.99 -1.16
N GLU A 186 -9.66 -7.04 -1.94
CA GLU A 186 -9.78 -6.20 -3.14
C GLU A 186 -9.51 -4.73 -2.79
N ASN A 187 -8.58 -4.10 -3.51
CA ASN A 187 -8.14 -2.71 -3.32
C ASN A 187 -7.49 -2.40 -1.96
N GLN A 188 -7.01 -3.41 -1.22
CA GLN A 188 -6.27 -3.25 0.03
C GLN A 188 -4.99 -4.09 0.06
N TYR A 189 -3.90 -3.47 0.46
CA TYR A 189 -2.57 -4.07 0.50
C TYR A 189 -2.00 -4.00 1.92
N MET A 190 -1.33 -5.06 2.35
CA MET A 190 -0.45 -5.04 3.50
C MET A 190 0.91 -4.47 3.07
N VAL A 191 1.43 -3.53 3.82
CA VAL A 191 2.79 -3.00 3.71
C VAL A 191 3.51 -3.33 5.00
N ILE A 192 4.65 -4.01 4.88
CA ILE A 192 5.42 -4.49 6.02
C ILE A 192 6.78 -3.80 6.03
N SER A 193 7.10 -3.19 7.17
CA SER A 193 8.46 -2.76 7.49
C SER A 193 9.01 -3.71 8.55
N GLY A 194 9.86 -4.64 8.09
CA GLY A 194 10.50 -5.66 8.91
C GLY A 194 11.45 -5.06 9.93
N VAL A 195 12.17 -3.98 9.59
CA VAL A 195 13.07 -3.28 10.52
C VAL A 195 12.33 -2.71 11.73
N SER A 196 11.11 -2.22 11.55
CA SER A 196 10.31 -1.60 12.62
C SER A 196 9.24 -2.53 13.19
N CYS A 197 9.04 -3.71 12.59
CA CYS A 197 7.88 -4.55 12.85
C CYS A 197 6.56 -3.78 12.81
N SER A 198 6.47 -2.91 11.80
CA SER A 198 5.29 -2.13 11.48
C SER A 198 4.57 -2.76 10.30
N PHE A 199 3.27 -2.92 10.48
CA PHE A 199 2.34 -3.42 9.49
C PHE A 199 1.35 -2.31 9.19
N ALA A 200 1.14 -2.00 7.92
CA ALA A 200 0.15 -1.03 7.50
C ALA A 200 -0.77 -1.66 6.47
N ILE A 201 -2.08 -1.50 6.66
CA ILE A 201 -3.04 -1.74 5.58
C ILE A 201 -3.14 -0.43 4.82
N VAL A 202 -2.94 -0.49 3.52
CA VAL A 202 -3.09 0.64 2.62
C VAL A 202 -4.17 0.37 1.58
N ASP A 203 -4.86 1.40 1.12
CA ASP A 203 -5.76 1.29 -0.01
C ASP A 203 -4.99 1.26 -1.36
N ILE A 204 -5.72 1.17 -2.47
CA ILE A 204 -5.17 1.25 -3.84
C ILE A 204 -4.41 2.55 -4.15
N ASN A 205 -4.64 3.60 -3.37
CA ASN A 205 -3.96 4.88 -3.50
C ASN A 205 -2.77 5.01 -2.53
N TRP A 206 -2.38 3.91 -1.87
CA TRP A 206 -1.35 3.87 -0.83
C TRP A 206 -1.67 4.72 0.41
N ASN A 207 -2.93 5.08 0.63
CA ASN A 207 -3.35 5.72 1.86
C ASN A 207 -3.37 4.68 2.97
N ILE A 208 -2.72 4.99 4.09
CA ILE A 208 -2.69 4.11 5.26
C ILE A 208 -4.08 4.09 5.90
N ILE A 209 -4.80 2.97 5.73
CA ILE A 209 -6.08 2.68 6.39
C ILE A 209 -5.85 2.40 7.88
N THR A 210 -4.83 1.59 8.19
CA THR A 210 -4.42 1.33 9.57
C THR A 210 -2.93 1.01 9.61
N LYS A 211 -2.28 1.33 10.72
CA LYS A 211 -0.88 1.01 10.98
C LYS A 211 -0.75 0.49 12.39
N GLN A 212 -0.15 -0.68 12.53
CA GLN A 212 0.20 -1.24 13.81
C GLN A 212 1.70 -1.54 13.86
N THR A 213 2.36 -1.01 14.88
CA THR A 213 3.69 -1.48 15.27
C THR A 213 3.51 -2.48 16.40
N LEU A 214 3.88 -3.74 16.17
CA LEU A 214 3.68 -4.79 17.17
C LEU A 214 4.72 -4.73 18.29
N LEU A 215 5.92 -4.24 17.99
CA LEU A 215 7.04 -4.17 18.94
C LEU A 215 7.70 -2.78 18.83
N ASP A 216 7.05 -1.76 19.40
CA ASP A 216 7.54 -0.38 19.40
C ASP A 216 8.88 -0.24 20.16
N LYS A 217 9.70 0.72 19.72
CA LYS A 217 10.99 1.09 20.31
C LYS A 217 10.81 2.36 21.18
N ASN A 218 9.84 2.37 22.10
CA ASN A 218 9.64 3.51 23.00
C ASN A 218 9.72 3.09 24.47
N SER A 219 10.95 3.11 25.00
CA SER A 219 11.22 3.60 26.35
C SER A 219 12.71 3.91 26.47
N PHE A 220 13.00 4.96 27.24
CA PHE A 220 14.31 5.42 27.70
C PHE A 220 15.10 4.33 28.46
N GLU A 221 15.48 3.25 27.80
CA GLU A 221 16.53 2.36 28.27
C GLU A 221 17.57 2.27 27.17
N ILE A 222 18.63 3.05 27.37
CA ILE A 222 19.90 2.84 26.71
C ILE A 222 20.39 1.48 27.21
N ASP A 223 19.94 0.40 26.57
CA ASP A 223 20.56 -0.89 26.77
C ASP A 223 21.84 -0.90 25.94
N VAL A 224 22.93 -0.54 26.61
CA VAL A 224 24.30 -0.61 26.11
C VAL A 224 24.69 -2.09 26.07
N THR A 225 24.03 -2.87 25.21
CA THR A 225 24.49 -4.22 24.88
C THR A 225 24.39 -4.41 23.37
N GLN A 226 25.54 -4.70 22.78
CA GLN A 226 25.75 -4.93 21.35
C GLN A 226 25.06 -6.24 20.91
N ASP A 227 23.74 -6.22 20.76
CA ASP A 227 23.05 -7.24 19.98
C ASP A 227 22.02 -6.54 19.09
N GLU A 228 22.38 -6.36 17.82
CA GLU A 228 21.48 -5.92 16.77
C GLU A 228 20.38 -6.99 16.62
N SER A 229 19.36 -6.94 17.48
CA SER A 229 18.22 -7.85 17.42
C SER A 229 17.53 -7.69 16.07
N LYS A 230 17.94 -8.53 15.12
CA LYS A 230 17.29 -8.62 13.81
C LYS A 230 15.85 -9.00 14.04
N ASN A 231 14.98 -8.16 13.51
CA ASN A 231 13.55 -8.38 13.53
C ASN A 231 13.20 -9.37 12.42
N TYR A 232 12.45 -10.40 12.77
CA TYR A 232 11.86 -11.33 11.79
C TYR A 232 10.37 -11.11 11.79
N PHE A 233 9.79 -11.00 10.60
CA PHE A 233 8.35 -10.81 10.44
C PHE A 233 7.77 -11.96 9.61
N PHE A 234 6.45 -12.10 9.68
CA PHE A 234 5.70 -12.95 8.78
C PHE A 234 4.33 -12.33 8.50
N PHE A 235 3.77 -12.71 7.36
CA PHE A 235 2.40 -12.42 7.01
C PHE A 235 1.80 -13.64 6.31
N THR A 236 0.57 -14.01 6.69
CA THR A 236 -0.15 -15.15 6.13
C THR A 236 -1.66 -15.01 6.33
N GLY A 237 -2.41 -14.97 5.23
CA GLY A 237 -3.84 -14.66 5.24
C GLY A 237 -4.12 -13.31 5.91
N MET A 238 -4.91 -13.30 6.99
CA MET A 238 -5.20 -12.09 7.78
C MET A 238 -4.32 -11.96 9.03
N TYR A 239 -3.30 -12.80 9.17
CA TYR A 239 -2.42 -12.80 10.33
C TYR A 239 -1.05 -12.29 9.94
N GLY A 240 -0.42 -11.57 10.84
CA GLY A 240 0.99 -11.29 10.74
C GLY A 240 1.56 -11.04 12.11
N GLY A 241 2.87 -11.14 12.19
CA GLY A 241 3.53 -11.10 13.46
C GLY A 241 5.01 -10.82 13.32
N CYS A 242 5.60 -10.51 14.45
CA CYS A 242 7.00 -10.16 14.54
C CYS A 242 7.66 -10.87 15.70
N MET A 243 8.91 -11.24 15.47
CA MET A 243 9.84 -11.74 16.44
C MET A 243 10.99 -10.76 16.61
N ARG A 244 11.21 -10.32 17.85
CA ARG A 244 12.35 -9.49 18.23
C ARG A 244 12.92 -10.00 19.55
N GLY A 245 14.19 -10.41 19.52
CA GLY A 245 14.83 -11.06 20.66
C GLY A 245 14.05 -12.30 21.10
N GLN A 246 13.57 -12.31 22.34
CA GLN A 246 12.81 -13.41 22.95
C GLN A 246 11.29 -13.14 23.01
N ARG A 247 10.78 -12.18 22.24
CA ARG A 247 9.36 -11.88 22.17
C ARG A 247 8.80 -12.19 20.79
N PHE A 248 7.66 -12.88 20.76
CA PHE A 248 6.92 -13.21 19.54
C PHE A 248 5.47 -12.77 19.68
N SER A 249 5.04 -11.88 18.80
CA SER A 249 3.69 -11.32 18.82
C SER A 249 3.00 -11.52 17.48
N VAL A 250 1.71 -11.87 17.53
CA VAL A 250 0.87 -12.13 16.37
C VAL A 250 -0.44 -11.35 16.49
N MET A 251 -0.77 -10.66 15.42
CA MET A 251 -1.98 -9.88 15.28
C MET A 251 -2.86 -10.47 14.20
N ASN A 252 -4.17 -10.37 14.43
CA ASN A 252 -5.17 -10.57 13.41
C ASN A 252 -5.57 -9.20 12.84
N PHE A 253 -5.29 -9.00 11.56
CA PHE A 253 -5.55 -7.74 10.85
C PHE A 253 -7.01 -7.58 10.43
N GLU A 254 -7.84 -8.62 10.57
CA GLU A 254 -9.28 -8.50 10.41
C GLU A 254 -9.94 -7.90 11.66
N THR A 255 -9.53 -8.34 12.85
CA THR A 255 -10.08 -7.89 14.14
C THR A 255 -9.30 -6.71 14.73
N LEU A 256 -8.11 -6.43 14.19
CA LEU A 256 -7.14 -5.47 14.71
C LEU A 256 -6.70 -5.77 16.17
N GLN A 257 -6.68 -7.04 16.55
CA GLN A 257 -6.28 -7.46 17.91
C GLN A 257 -5.00 -8.30 17.88
N ILE A 258 -4.16 -8.10 18.91
CA ILE A 258 -3.06 -9.02 19.21
C ILE A 258 -3.70 -10.28 19.78
N GLU A 259 -3.60 -11.38 19.04
CA GLU A 259 -4.21 -12.66 19.40
C GLU A 259 -3.22 -13.61 20.09
N PHE A 260 -1.93 -13.30 20.02
CA PHE A 260 -0.86 -14.03 20.70
C PHE A 260 0.33 -13.10 20.99
N ASP A 261 0.85 -13.15 22.21
CA ASP A 261 2.04 -12.38 22.61
C ASP A 261 2.81 -13.18 23.66
N GLU A 262 3.85 -13.87 23.22
CA GLU A 262 4.74 -14.64 24.09
C GLU A 262 5.99 -13.83 24.37
N LYS A 263 6.31 -13.69 25.66
CA LYS A 263 7.52 -13.00 26.14
C LYS A 263 8.44 -14.01 26.81
N ASN A 264 9.75 -13.75 26.80
CA ASN A 264 10.75 -14.61 27.44
C ASN A 264 10.83 -16.01 26.84
N LEU A 265 10.75 -16.12 25.53
CA LEU A 265 11.09 -17.35 24.81
C LEU A 265 12.50 -17.81 25.22
N GLU A 266 12.65 -19.11 25.46
CA GLU A 266 13.89 -19.71 26.00
C GLU A 266 15.15 -19.33 25.20
N GLN A 267 14.99 -19.04 23.92
CA GLN A 267 16.04 -18.60 23.02
C GLN A 267 15.48 -17.72 21.91
N GLN A 268 16.37 -17.01 21.22
CA GLN A 268 16.00 -16.24 20.03
C GLN A 268 15.75 -17.19 18.86
N TYR A 269 14.61 -17.04 18.19
CA TYR A 269 14.31 -17.79 16.98
C TYR A 269 14.35 -16.89 15.74
N LYS A 270 14.46 -17.53 14.58
CA LYS A 270 14.39 -16.89 13.26
C LYS A 270 13.22 -17.50 12.49
N ILE A 271 12.41 -16.67 11.87
CA ILE A 271 11.36 -17.13 10.97
C ILE A 271 12.01 -17.53 9.65
N ILE A 272 11.72 -18.74 9.18
CA ILE A 272 12.33 -19.30 7.96
C ILE A 272 11.33 -19.56 6.84
N TYR A 273 10.07 -19.83 7.19
CA TYR A 273 9.04 -20.20 6.24
C TYR A 273 7.66 -20.03 6.88
N THR A 274 6.69 -19.62 6.08
CA THR A 274 5.29 -19.52 6.46
C THR A 274 4.45 -20.32 5.49
N ASP A 275 3.53 -21.12 6.01
CA ASP A 275 2.61 -21.95 5.24
C ASP A 275 1.21 -21.32 5.26
N ASP A 276 0.79 -20.77 4.13
CA ASP A 276 -0.50 -20.08 4.02
C ASP A 276 -1.71 -21.01 4.07
N VAL A 277 -1.54 -22.26 3.64
CA VAL A 277 -2.64 -23.23 3.56
C VAL A 277 -2.97 -23.74 4.95
N TYR A 278 -1.94 -24.10 5.73
CA TYR A 278 -2.10 -24.65 7.07
C TYR A 278 -1.97 -23.61 8.18
N LYS A 279 -1.65 -22.35 7.83
CA LYS A 279 -1.44 -21.22 8.75
C LYS A 279 -0.39 -21.55 9.82
N LEU A 280 0.77 -22.03 9.36
CA LEU A 280 1.90 -22.41 10.21
C LEU A 280 3.09 -21.48 9.95
N VAL A 281 3.72 -21.01 11.02
CA VAL A 281 4.95 -20.19 10.93
C VAL A 281 6.10 -21.01 11.46
N PHE A 282 7.00 -21.41 10.57
CA PHE A 282 8.16 -22.22 10.92
C PHE A 282 9.34 -21.34 11.35
N MET A 283 9.91 -21.73 12.47
CA MET A 283 10.97 -21.04 13.17
C MET A 283 12.14 -22.00 13.44
N VAL A 284 13.34 -21.46 13.47
CA VAL A 284 14.55 -22.19 13.88
C VAL A 284 15.26 -21.43 14.97
N ASP A 285 15.89 -22.17 15.89
CA ASP A 285 16.85 -21.58 16.80
C ASP A 285 18.19 -21.32 16.10
N ASN A 286 19.08 -20.60 16.79
CA ASN A 286 20.41 -20.30 16.27
C ASN A 286 21.27 -21.55 15.98
N GLN A 287 20.91 -22.71 16.55
CA GLN A 287 21.64 -23.97 16.37
C GLN A 287 20.97 -24.92 15.36
N ALA A 288 19.82 -24.52 14.80
CA ALA A 288 18.91 -25.37 14.02
C ALA A 288 18.64 -26.75 14.66
N SER A 289 18.55 -26.81 15.99
CA SER A 289 18.52 -28.06 16.76
C SER A 289 17.12 -28.68 16.90
N ALA A 290 16.09 -27.87 16.65
CA ALA A 290 14.70 -28.25 16.70
C ALA A 290 13.90 -27.62 15.56
N LEU A 291 12.90 -28.36 15.08
CA LEU A 291 11.82 -27.79 14.28
C LEU A 291 10.83 -27.14 15.22
N ILE A 292 10.61 -25.84 15.04
CA ILE A 292 9.72 -25.05 15.86
C ILE A 292 8.70 -24.43 14.93
N TRP A 293 7.44 -24.45 15.31
CA TRP A 293 6.41 -23.80 14.53
C TRP A 293 5.34 -23.21 15.43
N TYR A 294 4.87 -22.03 15.05
CA TYR A 294 3.67 -21.46 15.61
C TYR A 294 2.47 -21.89 14.77
N ASP A 295 1.47 -22.47 15.44
CA ASP A 295 0.18 -22.80 14.88
C ASP A 295 -0.78 -21.64 15.16
N ILE A 296 -1.16 -20.91 14.11
CA ILE A 296 -2.00 -19.71 14.22
C ILE A 296 -3.39 -20.06 14.73
N ASN A 297 -3.97 -21.17 14.26
CA ASN A 297 -5.33 -21.55 14.61
C ASN A 297 -5.42 -21.98 16.08
N ASN A 298 -4.42 -22.75 16.53
CA ASN A 298 -4.35 -23.22 17.92
C ASN A 298 -3.65 -22.24 18.87
N LYS A 299 -3.13 -21.12 18.35
CA LYS A 299 -2.42 -20.07 19.09
C LYS A 299 -1.32 -20.62 19.98
N LYS A 300 -0.52 -21.55 19.43
CA LYS A 300 0.48 -22.29 20.22
C LYS A 300 1.78 -22.47 19.46
N ILE A 301 2.89 -22.25 20.16
CA ILE A 301 4.22 -22.62 19.70
C ILE A 301 4.46 -24.10 20.03
N ASN A 302 4.84 -24.86 19.03
CA ASN A 302 5.19 -26.27 19.14
C ASN A 302 6.68 -26.44 18.80
N ASN A 303 7.31 -27.44 19.43
CA ASN A 303 8.69 -27.79 19.14
C ASN A 303 8.83 -29.31 18.98
N ARG A 304 9.80 -29.71 18.16
CA ARG A 304 10.24 -31.10 18.05
C ARG A 304 11.73 -31.12 17.78
N LYS A 305 12.49 -31.78 18.65
CA LYS A 305 13.92 -31.99 18.43
C LYS A 305 14.13 -32.82 17.16
N ILE A 306 15.01 -32.35 16.27
CA ILE A 306 15.36 -33.05 15.03
C ILE A 306 16.87 -33.27 15.02
N SER A 307 17.31 -34.46 14.60
CA SER A 307 18.73 -34.67 14.28
C SER A 307 19.07 -33.95 12.98
N ILE A 308 20.00 -32.98 13.05
CA ILE A 308 20.42 -32.04 11.98
C ILE A 308 20.62 -32.68 10.59
N ARG A 309 20.96 -33.97 10.51
CA ARG A 309 21.13 -34.70 9.24
C ARG A 309 19.85 -34.80 8.39
N LEU A 310 18.65 -34.83 8.99
CA LEU A 310 17.40 -34.97 8.23
C LEU A 310 16.87 -33.64 7.67
N PHE A 311 17.16 -32.50 8.32
CA PHE A 311 16.56 -31.20 7.98
C PHE A 311 17.11 -30.60 6.68
N TYR A 312 18.43 -30.76 6.44
CA TYR A 312 19.06 -30.30 5.20
C TYR A 312 18.54 -31.03 3.96
N ILE A 313 18.20 -32.32 4.11
CA ILE A 313 17.72 -33.17 3.00
C ILE A 313 16.29 -32.76 2.61
N THR A 314 15.39 -32.52 3.58
CA THR A 314 14.02 -32.10 3.27
C THR A 314 13.91 -30.67 2.71
N TYR A 315 14.75 -29.74 3.19
CA TYR A 315 14.79 -28.37 2.67
C TYR A 315 15.25 -28.31 1.20
N ILE A 316 16.30 -29.06 0.85
CA ILE A 316 16.81 -29.12 -0.54
C ILE A 316 15.80 -29.79 -1.47
N VAL A 317 15.15 -30.87 -1.05
CA VAL A 317 14.17 -31.60 -1.88
C VAL A 317 12.93 -30.75 -2.16
N LYS A 318 12.43 -29.97 -1.19
CA LYS A 318 11.25 -29.11 -1.41
C LYS A 318 11.56 -27.90 -2.30
N LYS A 319 12.77 -27.31 -2.18
CA LYS A 319 13.21 -26.21 -3.05
C LYS A 319 13.37 -26.65 -4.52
N MET A 320 13.71 -27.93 -4.76
CA MET A 320 13.72 -28.48 -6.12
C MET A 320 12.31 -28.72 -6.69
N LEU A 321 11.33 -29.04 -5.84
CA LEU A 321 9.94 -29.27 -6.27
C LEU A 321 9.18 -27.96 -6.58
N GLN A 322 9.48 -26.87 -5.88
CA GLN A 322 8.87 -25.54 -6.14
C GLN A 322 9.37 -24.85 -7.42
N CYS A 323 10.45 -25.32 -8.04
CA CYS A 323 10.88 -24.84 -9.35
C CYS A 323 10.20 -25.59 -10.52
N CYS A 324 9.31 -26.55 -10.24
CA CYS A 324 8.69 -27.43 -11.24
C CYS A 324 7.14 -27.35 -11.28
N SER A 325 6.52 -26.39 -10.62
CA SER A 325 5.06 -26.18 -10.63
C SER A 325 4.68 -24.84 -11.25
#